data_AF-A0A134A8V6-F1
#
_entry.id   AF-A0A134A8V6-F1
#
_cell.length_a   1.000
_cell.length_b   1.000
_cell.length_c   1.000
_cell.angle_alpha   90.00
_cell.angle_beta   90.00
_cell.angle_gamma   90.00
#
_symmetry.space_group_name_H-M   'P 1'
#
loop_
_entity.id
_entity.type
_entity.pdbx_description
1 polymer ?
#
loop_
_entity_poly.entity_id
_entity_poly.type
_entity_poly.pdbx_seq_one_letter_code
_entity_poly.pdbx_strand_id
1 'polypeptide(L)'
;MTSFALFDKIKKEIKWREEEKPRFNQVKVTIDGKEKMRKVIPGRYEIKLFEITYPTDLFGKNRFYNEFNAFLKNIKKGKKYSLLLEDRFYQEMQDIKVDQLSEEEKILELPASSLDEYYRQQIIAMSNGVNLTEYVGTDQEYLNRQIYVLYELLNKTDFNPKNVYSELDKEFLIEELKNNRKEVVENFEKSNVEFFIKETYENSGLNKFKDDSVYKFDKDILISDKLEDQAVLPELQRNVYLTGFPNEIIEELAKNQLKLKRTPLLLENSEYHGYTYNENNTVVFIGGEKPKYYYNDYKINVVKKPIEVLNLLKTSSNYYVSDFF
;
A
#
# COMPACT_ATOMS: atom_id res chain seq x y z
N MET A 1 -28.21 -9.84 47.41
CA MET A 1 -27.15 -8.82 47.56
C MET A 1 -26.25 -8.79 46.30
N THR A 2 -26.83 -8.88 45.10
CA THR A 2 -26.11 -9.12 43.82
C THR A 2 -26.42 -8.07 42.75
N SER A 3 -27.48 -7.27 42.90
CA SER A 3 -27.82 -6.21 41.93
C SER A 3 -26.91 -4.98 42.05
N PHE A 4 -26.51 -4.58 43.26
CA PHE A 4 -25.71 -3.37 43.46
C PHE A 4 -24.30 -3.44 42.83
N ALA A 5 -23.65 -4.59 42.87
CA ALA A 5 -22.31 -4.76 42.28
C ALA A 5 -22.30 -4.67 40.74
N LEU A 6 -23.38 -5.13 40.08
CA LEU A 6 -23.53 -5.02 38.63
C LEU A 6 -23.80 -3.56 38.21
N PHE A 7 -24.66 -2.85 38.95
CA PHE A 7 -24.95 -1.44 38.70
C PHE A 7 -23.73 -0.54 38.94
N ASP A 8 -22.90 -0.82 39.93
CA ASP A 8 -21.65 -0.08 40.17
C ASP A 8 -20.59 -0.38 39.11
N LYS A 9 -20.49 -1.62 38.61
CA LYS A 9 -19.60 -1.97 37.50
C LYS A 9 -20.01 -1.27 36.20
N ILE A 10 -21.31 -1.26 35.89
CA ILE A 10 -21.89 -0.54 34.74
C ILE A 10 -21.69 0.97 34.89
N LYS A 11 -21.94 1.57 36.06
CA LYS A 11 -21.66 2.99 36.31
C LYS A 11 -20.19 3.33 36.16
N LYS A 12 -19.28 2.45 36.61
CA LYS A 12 -17.84 2.65 36.50
C LYS A 12 -17.37 2.53 35.05
N GLU A 13 -17.89 1.58 34.28
CA GLU A 13 -17.65 1.47 32.82
C GLU A 13 -18.21 2.67 32.03
N ILE A 14 -19.43 3.13 32.35
CA ILE A 14 -20.03 4.32 31.74
C ILE A 14 -19.19 5.56 32.07
N LYS A 15 -18.79 5.73 33.33
CA LYS A 15 -17.96 6.85 33.78
C LYS A 15 -16.54 6.82 33.18
N TRP A 16 -15.96 5.63 33.00
CA TRP A 16 -14.67 5.48 32.28
C TRP A 16 -14.78 5.88 30.81
N ARG A 17 -15.88 5.54 30.12
CA ARG A 17 -16.12 6.00 28.74
C ARG A 17 -16.35 7.51 28.63
N GLU A 18 -16.93 8.14 29.65
CA GLU A 18 -17.17 9.60 29.69
C GLU A 18 -15.90 10.41 30.04
N GLU A 19 -14.92 9.82 30.74
CA GLU A 19 -13.69 10.49 31.19
C GLU A 19 -12.43 10.14 30.35
N GLU A 20 -12.52 9.19 29.41
CA GLU A 20 -11.41 8.84 28.51
C GLU A 20 -11.12 9.95 27.50
N LYS A 21 -10.04 10.70 27.78
CA LYS A 21 -9.41 11.62 26.84
C LYS A 21 -9.13 10.91 25.49
N PRO A 22 -9.44 11.52 24.34
CA PRO A 22 -9.12 10.96 23.03
C PRO A 22 -7.66 10.57 22.90
N ARG A 23 -7.39 9.36 22.37
CA ARG A 23 -6.02 8.87 22.12
C ARG A 23 -5.23 9.77 21.16
N PHE A 24 -5.92 10.52 20.30
CA PHE A 24 -5.38 11.46 19.32
C PHE A 24 -5.51 12.94 19.75
N ASN A 25 -5.46 13.26 21.04
CA ASN A 25 -5.67 14.63 21.54
C ASN A 25 -4.81 15.72 20.88
N GLN A 26 -3.64 15.35 20.35
CA GLN A 26 -2.83 16.23 19.52
C GLN A 26 -2.34 15.47 18.29
N VAL A 27 -2.44 16.12 17.12
CA VAL A 27 -1.89 15.62 15.87
C VAL A 27 -0.75 16.49 15.40
N LYS A 28 0.25 15.86 14.79
CA LYS A 28 1.38 16.55 14.17
C LYS A 28 0.89 17.16 12.86
N VAL A 29 0.96 18.47 12.70
CA VAL A 29 0.60 19.15 11.44
C VAL A 29 1.79 19.94 10.91
N THR A 30 1.86 20.12 9.59
CA THR A 30 2.86 21.02 9.00
C THR A 30 2.22 22.35 8.66
N ILE A 31 2.73 23.42 9.25
CA ILE A 31 2.31 24.80 9.00
C ILE A 31 3.55 25.55 8.55
N ASP A 32 3.51 26.12 7.35
CA ASP A 32 4.64 26.85 6.73
C ASP A 32 5.95 26.05 6.72
N GLY A 33 5.85 24.75 6.46
CA GLY A 33 7.01 23.84 6.42
C GLY A 33 7.65 23.55 7.78
N LYS A 34 6.99 23.91 8.90
CA LYS A 34 7.40 23.54 10.26
C LYS A 34 6.38 22.60 10.89
N GLU A 35 6.87 21.57 11.56
CA GLU A 35 6.03 20.63 12.30
C GLU A 35 5.56 21.27 13.61
N LYS A 36 4.26 21.20 13.88
CA LYS A 36 3.63 21.71 15.10
C LYS A 36 2.63 20.68 15.61
N MET A 37 2.54 20.56 16.93
CA MET A 37 1.45 19.79 17.55
C MET A 37 0.20 20.67 17.59
N ARG A 38 -0.90 20.18 17.03
CA ARG A 38 -2.19 20.85 17.05
C ARG A 38 -3.19 20.00 17.81
N LYS A 39 -3.88 20.62 18.77
CA LYS A 39 -4.98 19.98 19.49
C LYS A 39 -6.08 19.58 18.50
N VAL A 40 -6.53 18.33 18.56
CA VAL A 40 -7.73 17.89 17.85
C VAL A 40 -8.95 18.39 18.60
N ILE A 41 -9.90 18.96 17.88
CA ILE A 41 -11.15 19.48 18.45
C ILE A 41 -12.32 18.61 17.98
N PRO A 42 -13.42 18.54 18.73
CA PRO A 42 -14.65 17.91 18.27
C PRO A 42 -15.04 18.40 16.87
N GLY A 43 -15.46 17.49 16.00
CA GLY A 43 -15.80 17.81 14.62
C GLY A 43 -15.70 16.65 13.66
N ARG A 44 -15.81 16.95 12.36
CA ARG A 44 -15.70 15.99 11.26
C ARG A 44 -14.36 16.15 10.56
N TYR A 45 -13.67 15.03 10.36
CA TYR A 45 -12.38 14.95 9.70
C TYR A 45 -12.45 13.94 8.56
N GLU A 46 -12.01 14.34 7.38
CA GLU A 46 -11.86 13.45 6.23
C GLU A 46 -10.38 13.34 5.86
N ILE A 47 -9.82 12.17 6.10
CA ILE A 47 -8.44 11.84 5.81
C ILE A 47 -8.40 11.14 4.47
N LYS A 48 -7.60 11.64 3.52
CA LYS A 48 -7.54 11.07 2.18
C LYS A 48 -6.54 9.92 2.15
N LEU A 49 -6.99 8.76 1.69
CA LEU A 49 -6.13 7.64 1.30
C LEU A 49 -6.13 7.56 -0.23
N PHE A 50 -5.01 7.89 -0.85
CA PHE A 50 -4.88 7.97 -2.31
C PHE A 50 -4.58 6.58 -2.87
N GLU A 51 -5.51 6.02 -3.63
CA GLU A 51 -5.34 4.73 -4.31
C GLU A 51 -4.71 4.99 -5.67
N ILE A 52 -3.48 4.50 -5.85
CA ILE A 52 -2.76 4.54 -7.13
C ILE A 52 -2.88 3.19 -7.81
N THR A 53 -3.14 3.20 -9.11
CA THR A 53 -3.27 1.97 -9.91
C THR A 53 -1.93 1.60 -10.51
N TYR A 54 -1.52 0.34 -10.35
CA TYR A 54 -0.26 -0.16 -10.88
C TYR A 54 -0.45 -0.88 -12.22
N PRO A 55 0.18 -0.42 -13.31
CA PRO A 55 0.04 -1.05 -14.62
C PRO A 55 0.54 -2.49 -14.67
N THR A 56 0.03 -3.24 -15.64
CA THR A 56 0.41 -4.65 -15.88
C THR A 56 1.39 -4.81 -17.02
N ASP A 57 1.39 -3.90 -18.00
CA ASP A 57 2.27 -3.98 -19.17
C ASP A 57 3.59 -3.23 -18.95
N LEU A 58 4.64 -3.67 -19.64
CA LEU A 58 6.01 -3.16 -19.54
C LEU A 58 6.11 -1.63 -19.67
N PHE A 59 5.49 -1.06 -20.71
CA PHE A 59 5.59 0.38 -20.98
C PHE A 59 4.73 1.21 -20.02
N GLY A 60 3.57 0.69 -19.61
CA GLY A 60 2.76 1.23 -18.54
C GLY A 60 3.54 1.31 -17.23
N LYS A 61 4.19 0.21 -16.82
CA LYS A 61 5.05 0.17 -15.63
C LYS A 61 6.19 1.18 -15.74
N ASN A 62 6.87 1.26 -16.88
CA ASN A 62 7.95 2.22 -17.07
C ASN A 62 7.48 3.67 -16.89
N ARG A 63 6.36 4.02 -17.52
CA ARG A 63 5.73 5.33 -17.37
C ARG A 63 5.37 5.60 -15.91
N PHE A 64 4.77 4.62 -15.24
CA PHE A 64 4.41 4.72 -13.83
C PHE A 64 5.64 5.01 -12.95
N TYR A 65 6.74 4.28 -13.11
CA TYR A 65 7.98 4.53 -12.35
C TYR A 65 8.55 5.93 -12.61
N ASN A 66 8.53 6.40 -13.86
CA ASN A 66 9.00 7.74 -14.21
C ASN A 66 8.13 8.83 -13.57
N GLU A 67 6.81 8.70 -13.66
CA GLU A 67 5.85 9.61 -13.04
C GLU A 67 5.95 9.57 -11.50
N PHE A 68 6.16 8.40 -10.92
CA PHE A 68 6.28 8.21 -9.48
C PHE A 68 7.58 8.82 -8.97
N ASN A 69 8.71 8.62 -9.64
CA ASN A 69 9.96 9.28 -9.31
C ASN A 69 9.83 10.81 -9.41
N ALA A 70 9.16 11.31 -10.46
CA ALA A 70 8.88 12.73 -10.61
C ALA A 70 8.01 13.25 -9.45
N PHE A 71 6.98 12.52 -9.03
CA PHE A 71 6.20 12.85 -7.84
C PHE A 71 7.09 12.92 -6.59
N LEU A 72 7.87 11.89 -6.30
CA LEU A 72 8.72 11.79 -5.11
C LEU A 72 9.73 12.93 -5.01
N LYS A 73 10.40 13.25 -6.13
CA LYS A 73 11.38 14.36 -6.22
C LYS A 73 10.74 15.74 -6.03
N ASN A 74 9.44 15.88 -6.30
CA ASN A 74 8.74 17.18 -6.28
C ASN A 74 7.74 17.35 -5.12
N ILE A 75 7.80 16.49 -4.10
CA ILE A 75 6.97 16.62 -2.89
C ILE A 75 7.30 17.95 -2.19
N LYS A 76 6.33 18.87 -2.17
CA LYS A 76 6.47 20.14 -1.44
C LYS A 76 6.52 19.90 0.07
N LYS A 77 7.39 20.63 0.76
CA LYS A 77 7.55 20.56 2.22
C LYS A 77 6.21 20.73 2.94
N GLY A 78 5.89 19.79 3.82
CA GLY A 78 4.67 19.81 4.63
C GLY A 78 3.40 19.30 3.96
N LYS A 79 3.48 18.87 2.70
CA LYS A 79 2.40 18.11 2.08
C LYS A 79 2.42 16.69 2.63
N LYS A 80 1.23 16.19 2.99
CA LYS A 80 1.02 14.84 3.52
C LYS A 80 0.28 13.99 2.51
N TYR A 81 0.79 12.78 2.30
CA TYR A 81 0.24 11.78 1.40
C TYR A 81 0.19 10.44 2.13
N SER A 82 -1.00 9.86 2.16
CA SER A 82 -1.23 8.47 2.55
C SER A 82 -1.59 7.72 1.29
N LEU A 83 -0.73 6.82 0.83
CA LEU A 83 -0.93 6.04 -0.40
C LEU A 83 -1.47 4.65 -0.06
N LEU A 84 -2.38 4.16 -0.89
CA LEU A 84 -2.78 2.77 -0.94
C LEU A 84 -2.08 2.14 -2.15
N LEU A 85 -1.16 1.22 -1.88
CA LEU A 85 -0.35 0.53 -2.88
C LEU A 85 -0.95 -0.84 -3.18
N GLU A 86 -0.95 -1.25 -4.46
CA GLU A 86 -1.16 -2.65 -4.79
C GLU A 86 0.01 -3.51 -4.28
N ASP A 87 -0.27 -4.71 -3.79
CA ASP A 87 0.77 -5.64 -3.31
C ASP A 87 1.81 -5.92 -4.41
N ARG A 88 1.38 -6.13 -5.66
CA ARG A 88 2.29 -6.36 -6.81
C ARG A 88 3.35 -5.26 -6.97
N PHE A 89 2.94 -3.99 -6.83
CA PHE A 89 3.88 -2.87 -6.90
C PHE A 89 4.86 -2.89 -5.71
N TYR A 90 4.36 -3.20 -4.51
CA TYR A 90 5.20 -3.28 -3.33
C TYR A 90 6.24 -4.41 -3.41
N GLN A 91 5.84 -5.60 -3.89
CA GLN A 91 6.74 -6.74 -4.07
C GLN A 91 7.80 -6.44 -5.12
N GLU A 92 7.43 -5.84 -6.25
CA GLU A 92 8.39 -5.45 -7.29
C GLU A 92 9.43 -4.43 -6.76
N MET A 93 9.02 -3.50 -5.87
CA MET A 93 9.97 -2.64 -5.16
C MET A 93 10.92 -3.42 -4.23
N GLN A 94 10.51 -4.56 -3.67
CA GLN A 94 11.43 -5.40 -2.89
C GLN A 94 12.41 -6.15 -3.80
N ASP A 95 11.95 -6.63 -4.95
CA ASP A 95 12.78 -7.32 -5.94
C ASP A 95 13.86 -6.39 -6.50
N ILE A 96 13.51 -5.13 -6.79
CA ILE A 96 14.44 -4.09 -7.24
C ILE A 96 15.57 -3.85 -6.21
N LYS A 97 15.28 -3.94 -4.90
CA LYS A 97 16.31 -3.77 -3.85
C LYS A 97 17.39 -4.84 -3.92
N VAL A 98 17.04 -6.02 -4.42
CA VAL A 98 17.96 -7.17 -4.56
C VAL A 98 18.38 -7.37 -6.02
N ASP A 99 18.41 -6.28 -6.81
CA ASP A 99 18.92 -6.26 -8.19
C ASP A 99 18.11 -7.06 -9.22
N GLN A 100 16.86 -7.39 -8.90
CA GLN A 100 15.98 -8.10 -9.81
C GLN A 100 15.13 -7.13 -10.65
N LEU A 101 15.00 -7.47 -11.93
CA LEU A 101 14.05 -6.83 -12.84
C LEU A 101 12.64 -7.36 -12.65
N SER A 102 11.65 -6.58 -13.09
CA SER A 102 10.27 -7.05 -13.17
C SER A 102 10.13 -8.24 -14.12
N GLU A 103 9.09 -9.07 -13.92
CA GLU A 103 8.85 -10.25 -14.76
C GLU A 103 8.80 -9.92 -16.26
N GLU A 104 8.22 -8.77 -16.62
CA GLU A 104 8.09 -8.30 -17.99
C GLU A 104 9.43 -7.80 -18.58
N GLU A 105 10.38 -7.41 -17.73
CA GLU A 105 11.72 -6.96 -18.12
C GLU A 105 12.73 -8.11 -18.21
N LYS A 106 12.50 -9.26 -17.55
CA LYS A 106 13.44 -10.41 -17.55
C LYS A 106 13.80 -10.94 -18.94
N ILE A 107 12.89 -10.83 -19.90
CA ILE A 107 13.15 -11.20 -21.30
C ILE A 107 14.31 -10.39 -21.93
N LEU A 108 14.58 -9.20 -21.42
CA LEU A 108 15.67 -8.33 -21.89
C LEU A 108 17.04 -8.83 -21.43
N GLU A 109 17.12 -9.55 -20.31
CA GLU A 109 18.37 -10.14 -19.80
C GLU A 109 18.79 -11.40 -20.56
N LEU A 110 17.84 -12.10 -21.19
CA LEU A 110 18.15 -13.31 -21.94
C LEU A 110 19.05 -13.00 -23.15
N PRO A 111 20.13 -13.77 -23.39
CA PRO A 111 20.92 -13.67 -24.61
C PRO A 111 20.01 -13.82 -25.84
N ALA A 112 20.20 -12.99 -26.88
CA ALA A 112 19.32 -13.01 -28.05
C ALA A 112 19.29 -14.36 -28.76
N SER A 113 20.43 -15.07 -28.77
CA SER A 113 20.58 -16.42 -29.31
C SER A 113 19.85 -17.50 -28.51
N SER A 114 19.46 -17.22 -27.27
CA SER A 114 18.75 -18.14 -26.39
C SER A 114 17.24 -18.01 -26.45
N LEU A 115 16.72 -16.98 -27.13
CA LEU A 115 15.29 -16.73 -27.25
C LEU A 115 14.62 -17.82 -28.09
N ASP A 116 13.68 -18.53 -27.49
CA ASP A 116 12.78 -19.44 -28.19
C ASP A 116 11.72 -18.68 -29.02
N GLU A 117 10.90 -19.40 -29.78
CA GLU A 117 9.87 -18.80 -30.62
C GLU A 117 8.86 -17.96 -29.82
N TYR A 118 8.52 -18.40 -28.61
CA TYR A 118 7.60 -17.68 -27.73
C TYR A 118 8.17 -16.31 -27.31
N TYR A 119 9.42 -16.27 -26.84
CA TYR A 119 10.06 -15.01 -26.47
C TYR A 119 10.36 -14.12 -27.68
N ARG A 120 10.71 -14.69 -28.83
CA ARG A 120 10.88 -13.94 -30.08
C ARG A 120 9.62 -13.18 -30.47
N GLN A 121 8.45 -13.80 -30.36
CA GLN A 121 7.17 -13.14 -30.62
C GLN A 121 6.88 -12.00 -29.63
N GLN A 122 7.19 -12.19 -28.36
CA GLN A 122 7.04 -11.13 -27.36
C GLN A 122 7.93 -9.92 -27.65
N ILE A 123 9.21 -10.13 -27.97
CA ILE A 123 10.14 -9.06 -28.33
C ILE A 123 9.67 -8.32 -29.59
N ILE A 124 9.17 -9.03 -30.61
CA ILE A 124 8.58 -8.41 -31.80
C ILE A 124 7.41 -7.50 -31.39
N ALA A 125 6.48 -7.99 -30.57
CA ALA A 125 5.33 -7.23 -30.12
C ALA A 125 5.73 -5.97 -29.32
N MET A 126 6.73 -6.07 -28.45
CA MET A 126 7.26 -4.95 -27.67
C MET A 126 8.01 -3.93 -28.55
N SER A 127 8.61 -4.38 -29.64
CA SER A 127 9.40 -3.55 -30.55
C SER A 127 8.66 -3.15 -31.83
N ASN A 128 7.32 -3.19 -31.87
CA ASN A 128 6.53 -2.90 -33.08
C ASN A 128 6.83 -1.53 -33.74
N GLY A 129 7.38 -0.56 -33.00
CA GLY A 129 7.79 0.74 -33.52
C GLY A 129 9.10 0.74 -34.33
N VAL A 130 9.90 -0.33 -34.27
CA VAL A 130 11.20 -0.40 -34.96
C VAL A 130 11.05 -0.99 -36.36
N ASN A 131 11.61 -0.32 -37.36
CA ASN A 131 11.72 -0.85 -38.72
C ASN A 131 13.12 -1.46 -38.92
N LEU A 132 13.23 -2.77 -38.71
CA LEU A 132 14.45 -3.54 -38.95
C LEU A 132 14.37 -4.21 -40.32
N THR A 133 15.14 -3.66 -41.27
CA THR A 133 15.30 -4.25 -42.61
C THR A 133 16.57 -5.10 -42.72
N GLU A 134 17.50 -4.92 -41.80
CA GLU A 134 18.77 -5.66 -41.73
C GLU A 134 18.67 -6.79 -40.70
N TYR A 135 19.43 -7.87 -40.92
CA TYR A 135 19.56 -9.00 -39.99
C TYR A 135 18.30 -9.84 -39.72
N VAL A 136 17.23 -9.66 -40.50
CA VAL A 136 15.95 -10.36 -40.31
C VAL A 136 16.13 -11.88 -40.24
N GLY A 137 15.52 -12.50 -39.23
CA GLY A 137 15.57 -13.92 -38.94
C GLY A 137 16.83 -14.39 -38.21
N THR A 138 17.78 -13.49 -37.91
CA THR A 138 19.01 -13.82 -37.19
C THR A 138 18.94 -13.41 -35.73
N ASP A 139 19.83 -13.95 -34.90
CA ASP A 139 19.93 -13.56 -33.48
C ASP A 139 20.25 -12.06 -33.32
N GLN A 140 20.94 -11.46 -34.30
CA GLN A 140 21.22 -10.02 -34.31
C GLN A 140 19.95 -9.17 -34.45
N GLU A 141 18.91 -9.63 -35.17
CA GLU A 141 17.63 -8.93 -35.20
C GLU A 141 17.07 -8.79 -33.80
N TYR A 142 17.02 -9.90 -33.06
CA TYR A 142 16.43 -9.95 -31.74
C TYR A 142 17.24 -9.17 -30.71
N LEU A 143 18.57 -9.18 -30.82
CA LEU A 143 19.43 -8.30 -30.04
C LEU A 143 19.10 -6.83 -30.31
N ASN A 144 19.02 -6.42 -31.58
CA ASN A 144 18.66 -5.05 -31.95
C ASN A 144 17.26 -4.65 -31.44
N ARG A 145 16.30 -5.58 -31.43
CA ARG A 145 14.96 -5.36 -30.84
C ARG A 145 15.00 -5.21 -29.33
N GLN A 146 15.76 -6.04 -28.61
CA GLN A 146 15.95 -5.90 -27.16
C GLN A 146 16.59 -4.54 -26.83
N ILE A 147 17.62 -4.13 -27.57
CA ILE A 147 18.25 -2.81 -27.44
C ILE A 147 17.25 -1.70 -27.70
N TYR A 148 16.43 -1.79 -28.76
CA TYR A 148 15.39 -0.82 -29.04
C TYR A 148 14.41 -0.66 -27.86
N VAL A 149 13.94 -1.77 -27.30
CA VAL A 149 13.04 -1.73 -26.12
C VAL A 149 13.74 -1.06 -24.94
N LEU A 150 15.01 -1.38 -24.67
CA LEU A 150 15.79 -0.73 -23.61
C LEU A 150 15.94 0.78 -23.83
N TYR A 151 16.15 1.22 -25.08
CA TYR A 151 16.20 2.65 -25.42
C TYR A 151 14.87 3.35 -25.11
N GLU A 152 13.75 2.74 -25.49
CA GLU A 152 12.41 3.27 -25.17
C GLU A 152 12.18 3.33 -23.65
N LEU A 153 12.59 2.30 -22.91
CA LEU A 153 12.47 2.28 -21.44
C LEU A 153 13.32 3.38 -20.77
N LEU A 154 14.51 3.63 -21.31
CA LEU A 154 15.44 4.65 -20.83
C LEU A 154 15.20 6.05 -21.41
N ASN A 155 14.17 6.22 -22.25
CA ASN A 155 13.88 7.46 -22.99
C ASN A 155 15.08 7.98 -23.83
N LYS A 156 15.87 7.06 -24.41
CA LYS A 156 16.96 7.39 -25.35
C LYS A 156 16.42 7.47 -26.77
N THR A 157 16.91 8.42 -27.57
CA THR A 157 16.33 8.76 -28.89
C THR A 157 17.26 8.49 -30.07
N ASP A 158 18.48 8.05 -29.80
CA ASP A 158 19.58 7.87 -30.75
C ASP A 158 19.77 6.41 -31.18
N PHE A 159 18.73 5.57 -31.03
CA PHE A 159 18.74 4.20 -31.53
C PHE A 159 18.94 4.18 -33.06
N ASN A 160 19.84 3.31 -33.54
CA ASN A 160 20.06 3.12 -34.97
C ASN A 160 19.83 1.65 -35.36
N PRO A 161 18.78 1.32 -36.14
CA PRO A 161 18.47 -0.07 -36.52
C PRO A 161 19.56 -0.75 -37.37
N LYS A 162 20.46 0.03 -37.99
CA LYS A 162 21.56 -0.48 -38.84
C LYS A 162 22.85 -0.80 -38.07
N ASN A 163 22.90 -0.47 -36.78
CA ASN A 163 24.07 -0.78 -35.98
C ASN A 163 24.12 -2.28 -35.66
N VAL A 164 25.35 -2.79 -35.55
CA VAL A 164 25.62 -4.10 -34.96
C VAL A 164 25.88 -3.87 -33.47
N TYR A 165 24.83 -4.04 -32.67
CA TYR A 165 24.95 -4.00 -31.21
C TYR A 165 25.50 -5.32 -30.68
N SER A 166 26.16 -5.27 -29.53
CA SER A 166 26.67 -6.43 -28.80
C SER A 166 25.84 -6.73 -27.55
N GLU A 167 25.96 -7.95 -27.04
CA GLU A 167 25.38 -8.34 -25.74
C GLU A 167 25.94 -7.48 -24.60
N LEU A 168 27.18 -6.99 -24.72
CA LEU A 168 27.79 -6.06 -23.76
C LEU A 168 27.10 -4.68 -23.79
N ASP A 169 26.74 -4.17 -24.98
CA ASP A 169 25.95 -2.92 -25.08
C ASP A 169 24.59 -3.08 -24.39
N LYS A 170 23.97 -4.26 -24.52
CA LYS A 170 22.71 -4.59 -23.86
C LYS A 170 22.86 -4.60 -22.34
N GLU A 171 23.91 -5.25 -21.83
CA GLU A 171 24.22 -5.33 -20.40
C GLU A 171 24.38 -3.93 -19.78
N PHE A 172 25.08 -3.01 -20.45
CA PHE A 172 25.19 -1.62 -19.96
C PHE A 172 23.84 -0.91 -19.83
N LEU A 173 22.93 -1.11 -20.79
CA LEU A 173 21.59 -0.52 -20.76
C LEU A 173 20.72 -1.16 -19.67
N ILE A 174 20.85 -2.47 -19.45
CA ILE A 174 20.16 -3.18 -18.37
C ILE A 174 20.61 -2.64 -17.01
N GLU A 175 21.92 -2.48 -16.81
CA GLU A 175 22.46 -1.91 -15.58
C GLU A 175 22.01 -0.46 -15.37
N GLU A 176 21.97 0.36 -16.44
CA GLU A 176 21.39 1.71 -16.38
C GLU A 176 19.91 1.68 -15.95
N LEU A 177 19.11 0.74 -16.50
CA LEU A 177 17.71 0.58 -16.14
C LEU A 177 17.54 0.17 -14.68
N LYS A 178 18.31 -0.82 -14.21
CA LYS A 178 18.31 -1.25 -12.79
C LYS A 178 18.64 -0.10 -11.86
N ASN A 179 19.65 0.69 -12.19
CA ASN A 179 20.03 1.85 -11.40
C ASN A 179 18.92 2.91 -11.36
N ASN A 180 18.25 3.18 -12.49
CA ASN A 180 17.09 4.08 -12.53
C ASN A 180 15.96 3.58 -11.63
N ARG A 181 15.64 2.27 -11.66
CA ARG A 181 14.62 1.65 -10.80
C ARG A 181 14.98 1.74 -9.32
N LYS A 182 16.23 1.43 -8.96
CA LYS A 182 16.75 1.56 -7.60
C LYS A 182 16.64 2.99 -7.08
N GLU A 183 16.97 3.99 -7.91
CA GLU A 183 16.82 5.40 -7.53
C GLU A 183 15.38 5.72 -7.12
N VAL A 184 14.38 5.20 -7.84
CA VAL A 184 12.97 5.40 -7.48
C VAL A 184 12.65 4.78 -6.12
N VAL A 185 13.11 3.55 -5.87
CA VAL A 185 12.88 2.86 -4.59
C VAL A 185 13.56 3.60 -3.44
N GLU A 186 14.80 4.03 -3.61
CA GLU A 186 15.50 4.84 -2.62
C GLU A 186 14.80 6.17 -2.34
N ASN A 187 14.32 6.85 -3.38
CA ASN A 187 13.58 8.09 -3.23
C ASN A 187 12.26 7.86 -2.49
N PHE A 188 11.61 6.71 -2.70
CA PHE A 188 10.40 6.33 -1.98
C PHE A 188 10.69 6.10 -0.50
N GLU A 189 11.74 5.34 -0.15
CA GLU A 189 12.13 5.06 1.23
C GLU A 189 12.57 6.31 2.00
N LYS A 190 13.25 7.25 1.32
CA LYS A 190 13.65 8.54 1.89
C LYS A 190 12.49 9.54 1.97
N SER A 191 11.36 9.23 1.32
CA SER A 191 10.21 10.13 1.31
C SER A 191 9.42 10.05 2.62
N ASN A 192 8.74 11.14 2.96
CA ASN A 192 7.82 11.17 4.10
C ASN A 192 6.40 10.73 3.69
N VAL A 193 6.26 9.87 2.68
CA VAL A 193 4.97 9.38 2.24
C VAL A 193 4.56 8.24 3.15
N GLU A 194 3.36 8.33 3.75
CA GLU A 194 2.76 7.19 4.42
C GLU A 194 2.18 6.25 3.37
N PHE A 195 2.29 4.94 3.57
CA PHE A 195 1.69 3.98 2.68
C PHE A 195 1.05 2.80 3.43
N PHE A 196 0.06 2.22 2.78
CA PHE A 196 -0.64 1.01 3.18
C PHE A 196 -0.64 0.05 2.00
N ILE A 197 -0.35 -1.23 2.26
CA ILE A 197 -0.37 -2.26 1.23
C ILE A 197 -1.77 -2.85 1.16
N LYS A 198 -2.37 -2.88 -0.03
CA LYS A 198 -3.67 -3.47 -0.29
C LYS A 198 -3.54 -4.99 -0.30
N GLU A 199 -4.26 -5.64 0.60
CA GLU A 199 -4.26 -7.09 0.73
C GLU A 199 -5.69 -7.61 0.94
N THR A 200 -5.91 -8.88 0.60
CA THR A 200 -7.20 -9.56 0.84
C THR A 200 -7.13 -10.35 2.13
N TYR A 201 -8.25 -10.50 2.85
CA TYR A 201 -8.36 -11.33 4.06
C TYR A 201 -7.79 -12.76 3.90
N GLU A 202 -7.97 -13.36 2.72
CA GLU A 202 -7.48 -14.71 2.43
C GLU A 202 -5.96 -14.78 2.32
N ASN A 203 -5.34 -13.76 1.72
CA ASN A 203 -3.90 -13.71 1.50
C ASN A 203 -3.12 -13.18 2.71
N SER A 204 -3.77 -12.40 3.58
CA SER A 204 -3.15 -11.83 4.78
C SER A 204 -2.81 -12.84 5.88
N GLY A 205 -3.03 -14.13 5.63
CA GLY A 205 -2.80 -15.21 6.59
C GLY A 205 -3.75 -15.20 7.79
N LEU A 206 -4.75 -14.32 7.80
CA LEU A 206 -5.76 -14.21 8.85
C LEU A 206 -6.78 -15.36 8.79
N ASN A 207 -6.96 -15.95 7.61
CA ASN A 207 -7.81 -17.13 7.38
C ASN A 207 -7.30 -18.41 8.05
N LYS A 208 -5.99 -18.54 8.32
CA LYS A 208 -5.37 -19.72 8.94
C LYS A 208 -5.84 -19.97 10.38
N PHE A 209 -6.51 -19.01 11.00
CA PHE A 209 -7.03 -19.09 12.37
C PHE A 209 -8.50 -19.49 12.44
N LYS A 210 -9.14 -19.81 11.30
CA LYS A 210 -10.51 -20.35 11.29
C LYS A 210 -10.62 -21.74 11.95
N ASP A 211 -9.54 -22.53 11.97
CA ASP A 211 -9.62 -23.94 12.42
C ASP A 211 -9.29 -24.16 13.90
N ASP A 212 -8.38 -23.41 14.53
CA ASP A 212 -7.85 -23.83 15.83
C ASP A 212 -8.22 -22.99 17.06
N SER A 213 -8.82 -21.79 16.97
CA SER A 213 -9.31 -21.03 18.16
C SER A 213 -9.86 -19.63 17.87
N VAL A 214 -10.94 -19.49 17.08
CA VAL A 214 -11.79 -18.29 17.21
C VAL A 214 -12.63 -18.46 18.48
N TYR A 215 -12.03 -18.22 19.65
CA TYR A 215 -12.79 -18.21 20.90
C TYR A 215 -13.70 -16.99 20.91
N LYS A 216 -14.99 -17.22 20.63
CA LYS A 216 -16.07 -16.28 20.93
C LYS A 216 -16.19 -16.22 22.45
N PHE A 217 -15.63 -15.18 23.06
CA PHE A 217 -15.81 -14.95 24.48
C PHE A 217 -17.20 -14.35 24.73
N ASP A 218 -18.10 -15.17 25.26
CA ASP A 218 -19.16 -14.65 26.12
C ASP A 218 -18.49 -13.87 27.27
N LYS A 219 -19.04 -12.70 27.59
CA LYS A 219 -18.46 -11.63 28.44
C LYS A 219 -17.96 -12.05 29.84
N ASP A 220 -18.15 -13.30 30.24
CA ASP A 220 -18.00 -13.76 31.62
C ASP A 220 -16.83 -14.74 31.85
N ILE A 221 -15.97 -15.03 30.86
CA ILE A 221 -14.81 -15.92 31.04
C ILE A 221 -13.50 -15.21 30.67
N LEU A 222 -12.75 -14.73 31.68
CA LEU A 222 -11.35 -14.32 31.55
C LEU A 222 -10.47 -15.57 31.65
N ILE A 223 -9.91 -16.05 30.52
CA ILE A 223 -9.04 -17.24 30.49
C ILE A 223 -7.56 -16.89 30.80
N SER A 224 -7.14 -15.64 30.62
CA SER A 224 -5.77 -15.16 30.93
C SER A 224 -5.74 -13.64 31.05
N ASP A 225 -4.96 -13.05 31.96
CA ASP A 225 -4.81 -11.58 32.04
C ASP A 225 -3.87 -11.00 30.95
N LYS A 226 -3.27 -11.86 30.12
CA LYS A 226 -2.34 -11.44 29.05
C LYS A 226 -3.06 -11.34 27.71
N LEU A 227 -2.97 -10.16 27.09
CA LEU A 227 -3.56 -9.83 25.78
C LEU A 227 -3.10 -10.78 24.65
N GLU A 228 -1.86 -11.28 24.78
CA GLU A 228 -1.20 -12.18 23.83
C GLU A 228 -1.87 -13.54 23.70
N ASP A 229 -2.52 -14.02 24.77
CA ASP A 229 -3.19 -15.33 24.84
C ASP A 229 -4.65 -15.27 24.34
N GLN A 230 -5.19 -14.05 24.17
CA GLN A 230 -6.59 -13.82 23.80
C GLN A 230 -6.78 -13.18 22.41
N ALA A 231 -5.70 -12.70 21.79
CA ALA A 231 -5.75 -12.09 20.47
C ALA A 231 -5.86 -13.16 19.37
N VAL A 232 -6.90 -13.06 18.53
CA VAL A 232 -7.22 -14.04 17.49
C VAL A 232 -6.45 -13.77 16.19
N LEU A 233 -6.05 -12.51 15.95
CA LEU A 233 -5.34 -12.11 14.73
C LEU A 233 -3.85 -11.84 14.98
N PRO A 234 -2.94 -12.37 14.12
CA PRO A 234 -1.49 -12.17 14.22
C PRO A 234 -1.10 -10.71 14.08
N GLU A 235 0.11 -10.41 14.53
CA GLU A 235 0.73 -9.11 14.32
C GLU A 235 1.07 -8.95 12.84
N LEU A 236 0.52 -7.92 12.19
CA LEU A 236 0.89 -7.55 10.83
C LEU A 236 2.18 -6.74 10.90
N GLN A 237 3.24 -7.22 10.25
CA GLN A 237 4.55 -6.55 10.25
C GLN A 237 4.56 -5.21 9.48
N ARG A 238 3.45 -4.86 8.81
CA ARG A 238 3.34 -3.73 7.87
C ARG A 238 1.98 -3.03 8.05
N ASN A 239 1.88 -1.79 7.59
CA ASN A 239 0.62 -1.08 7.47
C ASN A 239 -0.20 -1.70 6.33
N VAL A 240 -1.30 -2.38 6.66
CA VAL A 240 -2.12 -3.09 5.67
C VAL A 240 -3.51 -2.45 5.56
N TYR A 241 -4.00 -2.39 4.33
CA TYR A 241 -5.38 -2.11 3.97
C TYR A 241 -6.04 -3.40 3.51
N LEU A 242 -7.01 -3.88 4.27
CA LEU A 242 -7.61 -5.18 4.04
C LEU A 242 -8.96 -5.08 3.32
N THR A 243 -9.13 -6.00 2.37
CA THR A 243 -10.34 -6.16 1.55
C THR A 243 -10.90 -7.56 1.69
N GLY A 244 -12.18 -7.75 1.34
CA GLY A 244 -12.82 -9.07 1.33
C GLY A 244 -13.00 -9.70 2.72
N PHE A 245 -13.11 -8.89 3.77
CA PHE A 245 -13.39 -9.41 5.12
C PHE A 245 -14.80 -10.01 5.18
N PRO A 246 -14.98 -11.19 5.82
CA PRO A 246 -16.30 -11.74 6.09
C PRO A 246 -17.15 -10.80 6.95
N ASN A 247 -18.41 -10.57 6.58
CA ASN A 247 -19.33 -9.68 7.31
C ASN A 247 -19.49 -10.06 8.79
N GLU A 248 -19.49 -11.36 9.10
CA GLU A 248 -19.57 -11.85 10.49
C GLU A 248 -18.41 -11.34 11.35
N ILE A 249 -17.18 -11.33 10.80
CA ILE A 249 -15.98 -10.83 11.49
C ILE A 249 -16.05 -9.31 11.63
N ILE A 250 -16.55 -8.61 10.62
CA ILE A 250 -16.75 -7.16 10.66
C ILE A 250 -17.72 -6.77 11.78
N GLU A 251 -18.83 -7.50 11.92
CA GLU A 251 -19.78 -7.28 13.02
C GLU A 251 -19.15 -7.53 14.39
N GLU A 252 -18.39 -8.62 14.54
CA GLU A 252 -17.73 -8.94 15.80
C GLU A 252 -16.66 -7.89 16.17
N LEU A 253 -15.89 -7.40 15.19
CA LEU A 253 -14.96 -6.27 15.37
C LEU A 253 -15.70 -4.99 15.76
N ALA A 254 -16.82 -4.68 15.11
CA ALA A 254 -17.63 -3.51 15.45
C ALA A 254 -18.26 -3.61 16.85
N LYS A 255 -18.57 -4.83 17.32
CA LYS A 255 -19.05 -5.09 18.68
C LYS A 255 -17.92 -5.21 19.72
N ASN A 256 -16.66 -5.00 19.31
CA ASN A 256 -15.44 -5.17 20.11
C ASN A 256 -15.30 -6.59 20.72
N GLN A 257 -15.77 -7.62 20.00
CA GLN A 257 -15.75 -9.02 20.43
C GLN A 257 -14.46 -9.77 20.00
N LEU A 258 -13.68 -9.20 19.08
CA LEU A 258 -12.45 -9.82 18.55
C LEU A 258 -11.19 -9.00 18.85
N LYS A 259 -10.23 -9.58 19.56
CA LYS A 259 -8.96 -8.92 19.93
C LYS A 259 -7.90 -9.06 18.84
N LEU A 260 -7.11 -8.01 18.64
CA LEU A 260 -6.04 -7.92 17.65
C LEU A 260 -4.66 -7.77 18.32
N LYS A 261 -3.59 -8.24 17.67
CA LYS A 261 -2.22 -7.77 17.96
C LYS A 261 -1.95 -6.50 17.13
N ARG A 262 -1.21 -5.56 17.73
CA ARG A 262 -1.13 -4.13 17.35
C ARG A 262 -0.81 -3.84 15.87
N THR A 263 -1.59 -2.90 15.31
CA THR A 263 -1.33 -1.95 14.20
C THR A 263 -2.69 -1.29 13.86
N PRO A 264 -2.76 -0.07 13.30
CA PRO A 264 -4.02 0.45 12.80
C PRO A 264 -4.49 -0.41 11.62
N LEU A 265 -5.63 -1.07 11.79
CA LEU A 265 -6.22 -1.94 10.79
C LEU A 265 -7.18 -1.12 9.93
N LEU A 266 -6.83 -0.90 8.65
CA LEU A 266 -7.75 -0.28 7.70
C LEU A 266 -8.54 -1.38 7.00
N LEU A 267 -9.86 -1.36 7.16
CA LEU A 267 -10.74 -2.43 6.69
C LEU A 267 -11.80 -1.87 5.73
N GLU A 268 -11.74 -2.31 4.48
CA GLU A 268 -12.77 -2.06 3.48
C GLU A 268 -13.98 -2.95 3.73
N ASN A 269 -15.16 -2.33 3.86
CA ASN A 269 -16.42 -3.04 4.02
C ASN A 269 -17.60 -2.20 3.55
N SER A 270 -18.75 -2.83 3.39
CA SER A 270 -19.99 -2.17 2.95
C SER A 270 -20.89 -1.71 4.11
N GLU A 271 -20.62 -2.12 5.34
CA GLU A 271 -21.55 -1.89 6.45
C GLU A 271 -21.23 -0.64 7.28
N TYR A 272 -19.99 -0.53 7.76
CA TYR A 272 -19.54 0.52 8.67
C TYR A 272 -18.52 1.49 8.05
N HIS A 273 -18.54 2.73 8.52
CA HIS A 273 -17.45 3.69 8.37
C HIS A 273 -17.07 4.32 9.71
N GLY A 274 -15.82 4.80 9.82
CA GLY A 274 -15.31 5.47 11.01
C GLY A 274 -14.23 4.67 11.70
N TYR A 275 -14.21 4.63 13.03
CA TYR A 275 -13.20 3.90 13.78
C TYR A 275 -13.72 3.43 15.15
N THR A 276 -13.14 2.34 15.63
CA THR A 276 -13.32 1.86 17.00
C THR A 276 -11.97 1.49 17.62
N TYR A 277 -11.91 1.48 18.95
CA TYR A 277 -10.80 0.89 19.67
C TYR A 277 -11.21 -0.46 20.22
N ASN A 278 -10.34 -1.45 20.03
CA ASN A 278 -10.39 -2.68 20.78
C ASN A 278 -9.10 -2.85 21.59
N GLU A 279 -9.22 -2.58 22.89
CA GLU A 279 -8.08 -2.49 23.83
C GLU A 279 -7.01 -1.53 23.32
N ASN A 280 -5.84 -2.02 22.89
CA ASN A 280 -4.75 -1.17 22.39
C ASN A 280 -4.80 -0.95 20.86
N ASN A 281 -5.79 -1.52 20.17
CA ASN A 281 -5.82 -1.54 18.71
C ASN A 281 -6.84 -0.55 18.17
N THR A 282 -6.54 -0.03 16.98
CA THR A 282 -7.41 0.86 16.24
C THR A 282 -7.91 0.13 15.01
N VAL A 283 -9.23 -0.01 14.87
CA VAL A 283 -9.86 -0.53 13.64
C VAL A 283 -10.54 0.64 12.94
N VAL A 284 -10.17 0.86 11.68
CA VAL A 284 -10.69 1.93 10.83
C VAL A 284 -11.55 1.29 9.75
N PHE A 285 -12.86 1.57 9.79
CA PHE A 285 -13.82 1.06 8.81
C PHE A 285 -13.95 2.04 7.64
N ILE A 286 -13.83 1.54 6.42
CA ILE A 286 -13.82 2.34 5.19
C ILE A 286 -14.87 1.79 4.21
N GLY A 287 -15.76 2.66 3.72
CA GLY A 287 -16.70 2.36 2.64
C GLY A 287 -18.18 2.24 3.05
N GLY A 288 -18.47 1.77 4.25
CA GLY A 288 -19.85 1.46 4.65
C GLY A 288 -20.74 2.65 5.02
N GLU A 289 -22.04 2.41 5.14
CA GLU A 289 -23.04 3.47 5.38
C GLU A 289 -23.26 3.78 6.87
N LYS A 290 -23.09 2.80 7.76
CA LYS A 290 -23.38 2.95 9.19
C LYS A 290 -22.19 3.61 9.91
N PRO A 291 -22.40 4.74 10.62
CA PRO A 291 -21.32 5.36 11.37
C PRO A 291 -20.95 4.52 12.58
N LYS A 292 -19.65 4.30 12.79
CA LYS A 292 -19.07 3.69 13.98
C LYS A 292 -17.93 4.58 14.47
N TYR A 293 -18.16 5.27 15.59
CA TYR A 293 -17.15 6.12 16.22
C TYR A 293 -17.01 5.74 17.68
N TYR A 294 -15.78 5.51 18.13
CA TYR A 294 -15.53 5.32 19.56
C TYR A 294 -15.81 6.59 20.36
N TYR A 295 -15.35 7.75 19.85
CA TYR A 295 -15.69 9.06 20.39
C TYR A 295 -16.68 9.75 19.45
N ASN A 296 -17.96 9.83 19.86
CA ASN A 296 -19.05 10.35 19.02
C ASN A 296 -18.85 11.80 18.53
N ASP A 297 -18.13 12.60 19.31
CA ASP A 297 -17.81 13.99 19.01
C ASP A 297 -16.72 14.17 17.94
N TYR A 298 -16.00 13.09 17.59
CA TYR A 298 -14.89 13.09 16.65
C TYR A 298 -15.21 12.16 15.47
N LYS A 299 -15.84 12.71 14.43
CA LYS A 299 -16.25 11.95 13.24
C LYS A 299 -15.09 11.89 12.25
N ILE A 300 -14.12 11.01 12.51
CA ILE A 300 -12.92 10.82 11.69
C ILE A 300 -13.18 9.69 10.68
N ASN A 301 -13.12 10.02 9.40
CA ASN A 301 -13.31 9.09 8.30
C ASN A 301 -12.08 9.05 7.41
N VAL A 302 -11.59 7.85 7.09
CA VAL A 302 -10.63 7.66 6.00
C VAL A 302 -11.41 7.45 4.71
N VAL A 303 -11.12 8.26 3.70
CA VAL A 303 -11.82 8.26 2.41
C VAL A 303 -10.85 7.88 1.32
N LYS A 304 -11.14 6.75 0.66
CA LYS A 304 -10.38 6.28 -0.50
C LYS A 304 -10.60 7.22 -1.70
N LYS A 305 -9.51 7.59 -2.37
CA LYS A 305 -9.52 8.49 -3.53
C LYS A 305 -8.62 7.91 -4.62
N PRO A 306 -9.20 7.24 -5.64
CA PRO A 306 -8.46 6.86 -6.83
C PRO A 306 -7.82 8.08 -7.48
N ILE A 307 -6.54 7.99 -7.82
CA ILE A 307 -5.79 9.09 -8.42
C ILE A 307 -4.64 8.60 -9.29
N GLU A 308 -4.40 9.29 -10.40
CA GLU A 308 -3.19 9.12 -11.19
C GLU A 308 -1.97 9.76 -10.49
N VAL A 309 -0.80 9.15 -10.64
CA VAL A 309 0.42 9.55 -9.93
C VAL A 309 0.77 11.03 -10.15
N LEU A 310 0.74 11.53 -11.40
CA LEU A 310 1.03 12.93 -11.71
C LEU A 310 0.07 13.93 -11.06
N ASN A 311 -1.16 13.50 -10.74
CA ASN A 311 -2.14 14.35 -10.09
C ASN A 311 -1.94 14.44 -8.57
N LEU A 312 -1.10 13.60 -7.97
CA LEU A 312 -0.74 13.68 -6.54
C LEU A 312 -0.16 15.05 -6.19
N LEU A 313 0.68 15.66 -7.04
CA LEU A 313 1.29 16.98 -6.80
C LEU A 313 0.27 18.13 -6.75
N LYS A 314 -0.92 17.95 -7.32
CA LYS A 314 -2.00 18.96 -7.36
C LYS A 314 -2.92 18.85 -6.14
N THR A 315 -2.78 17.79 -5.35
CA THR A 315 -3.60 17.54 -4.16
C THR A 315 -2.71 17.39 -2.93
N SER A 316 -3.35 17.18 -1.78
CA SER A 316 -2.73 16.68 -0.57
C SER A 316 -3.82 16.38 0.46
N SER A 317 -3.43 15.67 1.51
CA SER A 317 -4.19 15.64 2.76
C SER A 317 -3.66 16.69 3.73
N ASN A 318 -4.51 17.12 4.66
CA ASN A 318 -4.09 17.91 5.82
C ASN A 318 -3.45 17.03 6.90
N TYR A 319 -3.68 15.71 6.81
CA TYR A 319 -3.33 14.72 7.82
C TYR A 319 -2.86 13.41 7.15
N TYR A 320 -1.92 12.71 7.78
CA TYR A 320 -1.73 11.28 7.55
C TYR A 320 -2.87 10.50 8.23
N VAL A 321 -3.02 9.23 7.87
CA VAL A 321 -3.91 8.32 8.59
C VAL A 321 -3.37 8.05 9.99
N SER A 322 -2.07 7.78 10.12
CA SER A 322 -1.38 7.58 11.41
C SER A 322 -1.35 8.80 12.32
N ASP A 323 -1.65 10.01 11.81
CA ASP A 323 -1.77 11.17 12.70
C ASP A 323 -2.88 10.94 13.75
N PHE A 324 -3.91 10.14 13.43
CA PHE A 324 -5.07 9.92 14.31
C PHE A 324 -5.09 8.56 15.02
N PHE A 325 -4.27 7.57 14.60
CA PHE A 325 -4.53 6.16 14.91
C PHE A 325 -3.32 5.33 15.32
#